data_AF-A0A484KV21-F1
#
_entry.id   AF-A0A484KV21-F1
#
_cell.length_a   1.000
_cell.length_b   1.000
_cell.length_c   1.000
_cell.angle_alpha   90.00
_cell.angle_beta   90.00
_cell.angle_gamma   90.00
#
_symmetry.space_group_name_H-M   'P 1'
#
loop_
_entity.id
_entity.type
_entity.pdbx_description
1 polymer ?
#
loop_
_entity_poly.entity_id
_entity_poly.type
_entity_poly.pdbx_seq_one_letter_code
_entity_poly.pdbx_strand_id
1 'polypeptide(L)'
;MATSTFFSGAFSAAAPKSIRLRGIVFDMDGTLTVPVINFPAMYKAVLGEEEYSDIKSKNPSGVDILHHIESWNPDRKRRAYEIIADFEKQGLDRLQIMPGLPSLPQNYLSRCIRAL
;
A
#
# COMPACT_ATOMS: atom_id res chain seq x y z
N MET A 1 -36.97 56.85 17.60
CA MET A 1 -36.08 55.98 18.39
C MET A 1 -36.70 54.60 18.40
N ALA A 2 -36.20 53.67 17.57
CA ALA A 2 -36.65 52.27 17.57
C ALA A 2 -35.49 51.43 18.12
N THR A 3 -35.69 50.83 19.29
CA THR A 3 -34.71 49.96 19.94
C THR A 3 -34.78 48.57 19.31
N SER A 4 -33.72 48.15 18.61
CA SER A 4 -33.60 46.77 18.12
C SER A 4 -33.13 45.86 19.25
N THR A 5 -33.99 44.97 19.71
CA THR A 5 -33.63 43.92 20.68
C THR A 5 -32.87 42.82 19.95
N PHE A 6 -31.59 42.63 20.26
CA PHE A 6 -30.81 41.50 19.78
C PHE A 6 -31.13 40.25 20.61
N PHE A 7 -31.79 39.26 20.00
CA PHE A 7 -31.94 37.93 20.59
C PHE A 7 -30.62 37.16 20.44
N SER A 8 -29.89 37.02 21.55
CA SER A 8 -28.72 36.14 21.64
C SER A 8 -29.18 34.71 21.89
N GLY A 9 -29.52 33.99 20.82
CA GLY A 9 -29.73 32.54 20.87
C GLY A 9 -28.39 31.83 21.00
N ALA A 10 -28.12 31.23 22.16
CA ALA A 10 -26.97 30.35 22.33
C ALA A 10 -27.18 29.05 21.54
N PHE A 11 -26.50 28.90 20.40
CA PHE A 11 -26.38 27.61 19.73
C PHE A 11 -25.46 26.72 20.57
N SER A 12 -26.04 25.77 21.29
CA SER A 12 -25.27 24.72 21.94
C SER A 12 -24.76 23.78 20.85
N ALA A 13 -23.51 23.96 20.44
CA ALA A 13 -22.83 23.03 19.54
C ALA A 13 -22.76 21.67 20.25
N ALA A 14 -23.48 20.67 19.73
CA ALA A 14 -23.42 19.32 20.24
C ALA A 14 -21.95 18.86 20.23
N ALA A 15 -21.44 18.48 21.41
CA ALA A 15 -20.08 17.96 21.54
C ALA A 15 -19.87 16.79 20.55
N PRO A 16 -18.74 16.72 19.84
CA PRO A 16 -18.50 15.66 18.88
C PRO A 16 -18.56 14.32 19.61
N LYS A 17 -19.48 13.45 19.17
CA LYS A 17 -19.57 12.07 19.65
C LYS A 17 -18.22 11.40 19.36
N SER A 18 -17.44 11.13 20.41
CA SER A 18 -16.17 10.42 20.25
C SER A 18 -16.45 9.01 19.76
N ILE A 19 -16.06 8.70 18.52
CA ILE A 19 -16.09 7.34 18.00
C ILE A 19 -14.98 6.58 18.71
N ARG A 20 -15.33 5.55 19.48
CA ARG A 20 -14.35 4.68 20.15
C ARG A 20 -13.84 3.65 19.15
N LEU A 21 -12.67 3.90 18.57
CA LEU A 21 -11.98 2.93 17.71
C LEU A 21 -11.56 1.71 18.54
N ARG A 22 -11.83 0.51 18.01
CA ARG A 22 -11.45 -0.78 18.62
C ARG A 22 -10.14 -1.33 18.08
N GLY A 23 -9.75 -0.89 16.88
CA GLY A 23 -8.53 -1.28 16.18
C GLY A 23 -8.41 -0.50 14.88
N ILE A 24 -7.19 -0.40 14.36
CA ILE A 24 -6.86 0.25 13.10
C ILE A 24 -5.94 -0.70 12.34
N VAL A 25 -6.22 -0.93 11.06
CA VAL A 25 -5.35 -1.65 10.15
C VAL A 25 -4.75 -0.63 9.20
N PHE A 26 -3.43 -0.68 9.04
CA PHE A 26 -2.69 0.17 8.13
C PHE A 26 -2.17 -0.69 6.98
N ASP A 27 -2.27 -0.16 5.77
CA ASP A 27 -1.55 -0.67 4.62
C ASP A 27 -0.03 -0.43 4.79
N MET A 28 0.82 -1.14 4.05
CA MET A 28 2.26 -1.02 4.16
C MET A 28 2.82 0.05 3.21
N ASP A 29 2.74 -0.19 1.91
CA ASP A 29 3.34 0.68 0.89
C ASP A 29 2.49 1.92 0.67
N GLY A 30 3.10 3.11 0.74
CA GLY A 30 2.37 4.36 0.56
C GLY A 30 1.57 4.79 1.79
N THR A 31 1.55 3.98 2.86
CA THR A 31 0.97 4.33 4.16
C THR A 31 2.03 4.31 5.27
N LEU A 32 2.56 3.14 5.64
CA LEU A 32 3.57 3.01 6.70
C LEU A 32 5.00 3.21 6.19
N THR A 33 5.24 2.86 4.92
CA THR A 33 6.54 2.93 4.27
C THR A 33 6.43 3.69 2.96
N VAL A 34 7.54 4.32 2.56
CA VAL A 34 7.64 4.86 1.21
C VAL A 34 7.66 3.68 0.24
N PRO A 35 6.83 3.67 -0.82
CA PRO A 35 6.89 2.60 -1.82
C PRO A 35 8.27 2.57 -2.48
N VAL A 36 8.99 1.46 -2.33
CA VAL A 36 10.36 1.31 -2.86
C VAL A 36 10.46 0.25 -3.96
N ILE A 37 9.51 -0.69 -4.01
CA ILE A 37 9.44 -1.71 -5.06
C ILE A 37 8.70 -1.13 -6.27
N ASN A 38 9.37 -1.14 -7.43
CA ASN A 38 8.72 -0.80 -8.69
C ASN A 38 7.95 -2.02 -9.22
N PHE A 39 6.73 -2.22 -8.74
CA PHE A 39 5.86 -3.32 -9.16
C PHE A 39 5.67 -3.39 -10.69
N PRO A 40 5.43 -2.28 -11.42
CA PRO A 40 5.37 -2.33 -12.88
C PRO A 40 6.64 -2.90 -13.53
N ALA A 41 7.83 -2.52 -13.07
CA ALA A 41 9.08 -3.06 -13.59
C ALA A 41 9.25 -4.55 -13.25
N MET A 42 8.87 -4.96 -12.03
CA MET A 42 8.88 -6.36 -11.62
C MET A 42 7.94 -7.21 -12.47
N TYR A 43 6.70 -6.76 -12.69
CA TYR A 43 5.73 -7.47 -13.53
C TYR A 43 6.23 -7.62 -14.97
N LYS A 44 6.81 -6.56 -15.54
CA LYS A 44 7.43 -6.63 -16.88
C LYS A 44 8.63 -7.57 -16.92
N ALA A 45 9.44 -7.64 -15.87
CA ALA A 45 10.56 -8.56 -15.79
C ALA A 45 10.11 -10.03 -15.71
N VAL A 46 9.01 -10.31 -14.99
CA VAL A 46 8.46 -11.66 -14.84
C VAL A 46 7.67 -12.12 -16.08
N LEU A 47 6.79 -11.25 -16.60
CA LEU A 47 5.82 -11.58 -17.65
C LEU A 47 6.32 -11.23 -19.06
N GLY A 48 7.18 -10.22 -19.18
CA GLY A 48 7.42 -9.51 -20.44
C GLY A 48 6.42 -8.36 -20.67
N GLU A 49 6.73 -7.47 -21.60
CA GLU A 49 5.93 -6.26 -21.89
C GLU A 49 4.54 -6.59 -22.46
N GLU A 50 4.45 -7.57 -23.35
CA GLU A 50 3.22 -7.96 -24.03
C GLU A 50 2.21 -8.58 -23.05
N GLU A 51 2.62 -9.65 -22.36
CA GLU A 51 1.78 -10.34 -21.38
C GLU A 51 1.38 -9.40 -20.22
N TYR A 52 2.28 -8.52 -19.77
CA TYR A 52 1.94 -7.51 -18.77
C TYR A 52 0.85 -6.53 -19.26
N SER A 53 0.98 -6.03 -20.49
CA SER A 53 0.02 -5.08 -21.07
C SER A 53 -1.36 -5.72 -21.24
N ASP A 54 -1.40 -6.97 -21.69
CA ASP A 54 -2.63 -7.74 -21.85
C ASP A 54 -3.34 -7.97 -20.53
N ILE A 55 -2.63 -8.42 -19.49
CA ILE A 55 -3.22 -8.69 -18.18
C ILE A 55 -3.71 -7.40 -17.53
N LYS A 56 -2.93 -6.31 -17.63
CA LYS A 56 -3.33 -5.00 -17.10
C LYS A 56 -4.56 -4.43 -17.79
N SER A 57 -4.71 -4.66 -19.09
CA SER A 57 -5.92 -4.24 -19.83
C SER A 57 -7.19 -4.96 -19.36
N LYS A 58 -7.05 -6.23 -18.95
CA LYS A 58 -8.15 -7.07 -18.47
C LYS A 58 -8.47 -6.85 -16.99
N ASN A 59 -7.48 -6.49 -16.18
CA ASN A 59 -7.61 -6.26 -14.74
C ASN A 59 -7.15 -4.84 -14.34
N PRO A 60 -8.04 -3.84 -14.39
CA PRO A 60 -7.71 -2.47 -14.00
C PRO A 60 -7.47 -2.33 -12.48
N SER A 61 -7.97 -3.28 -11.67
CA SER A 61 -7.83 -3.27 -10.21
C SER A 61 -6.45 -3.70 -9.71
N GLY A 62 -5.60 -4.24 -10.58
CA GLY A 62 -4.26 -4.72 -10.21
C GLY A 62 -3.96 -6.12 -10.75
N VAL A 63 -2.67 -6.48 -10.74
CA VAL A 63 -2.19 -7.78 -11.19
C VAL A 63 -1.72 -8.57 -9.97
N ASP A 64 -2.35 -9.72 -9.69
CA ASP A 64 -1.83 -10.70 -8.74
C ASP A 64 -0.81 -11.59 -9.48
N ILE A 65 0.46 -11.23 -9.38
CA ILE A 65 1.53 -11.92 -10.09
C ILE A 65 1.75 -13.34 -9.55
N LEU A 66 1.57 -13.56 -8.25
CA LEU A 66 1.85 -14.85 -7.62
C LEU A 66 0.82 -15.89 -8.03
N HIS A 67 -0.46 -15.49 -8.03
CA HIS A 67 -1.52 -16.35 -8.52
C HIS A 67 -1.35 -16.64 -10.02
N HIS A 68 -0.93 -15.64 -10.80
CA HIS A 68 -0.71 -15.82 -12.24
C HIS A 68 0.39 -16.84 -12.55
N ILE A 69 1.55 -16.74 -11.88
CA ILE A 69 2.67 -17.68 -12.08
C ILE A 69 2.43 -19.05 -11.46
N GLU A 70 1.36 -19.23 -10.66
CA GLU A 70 1.07 -20.49 -9.98
C GLU A 70 0.88 -21.65 -10.97
N SER A 71 0.25 -21.36 -12.11
CA SER A 71 -0.06 -22.31 -13.17
C SER A 71 1.11 -22.59 -14.14
N TRP A 72 2.23 -21.87 -13.99
CA TRP A 72 3.35 -21.98 -14.92
C TRP A 72 4.13 -23.28 -14.75
N ASN A 73 4.83 -23.68 -15.81
CA ASN A 73 5.76 -24.80 -15.72
C ASN A 73 6.87 -24.53 -14.66
N PRO A 74 7.44 -25.57 -14.04
CA PRO A 74 8.34 -25.42 -12.90
C PRO A 74 9.56 -24.55 -13.15
N ASP A 75 10.16 -24.62 -14.35
CA ASP A 75 11.36 -23.85 -14.66
C ASP A 75 11.05 -22.36 -14.86
N ARG A 76 9.96 -22.04 -15.56
CA ARG A 76 9.50 -20.66 -15.75
C ARG A 76 9.07 -20.05 -14.40
N LYS A 77 8.37 -20.83 -13.58
CA LYS A 77 7.94 -20.43 -12.22
C LYS A 77 9.14 -20.15 -11.32
N ARG A 78 10.17 -21.00 -11.34
CA ARG A 78 11.41 -20.79 -10.58
C ARG A 78 12.08 -19.47 -10.94
N ARG A 79 12.28 -19.20 -12.24
CA ARG A 79 12.85 -17.93 -12.72
C ARG A 79 12.01 -16.73 -12.30
N ALA A 80 10.69 -16.85 -12.33
CA ALA A 80 9.79 -15.79 -11.87
C ALA A 80 10.03 -15.46 -10.38
N TYR A 81 10.11 -16.47 -9.52
CA TYR A 81 10.42 -16.28 -8.10
C TYR A 81 11.82 -15.71 -7.86
N GLU A 82 12.83 -16.11 -8.64
CA GLU A 82 14.18 -15.53 -8.57
C GLU A 82 14.16 -14.03 -8.86
N ILE A 83 13.45 -13.62 -9.93
CA ILE A 83 13.27 -12.20 -10.27
C ILE A 83 12.55 -11.46 -9.15
N ILE A 84 11.44 -12.00 -8.64
CA ILE A 84 10.67 -11.38 -7.54
C ILE A 84 11.55 -11.18 -6.30
N ALA A 85 12.30 -12.22 -5.91
CA ALA A 85 13.20 -12.15 -4.76
C ALA A 85 14.30 -11.08 -4.93
N ASP A 86 14.82 -10.89 -6.15
CA ASP A 86 15.79 -9.83 -6.43
C ASP A 86 15.18 -8.43 -6.27
N PHE A 87 13.92 -8.23 -6.68
CA PHE A 87 13.20 -6.97 -6.47
C PHE A 87 12.88 -6.74 -4.98
N GLU A 88 12.48 -7.78 -4.25
CA GLU A 88 12.24 -7.70 -2.80
C GLU A 88 13.50 -7.32 -2.04
N LYS A 89 14.63 -7.94 -2.37
CA LYS A 89 15.93 -7.62 -1.78
C LYS A 89 16.29 -6.15 -1.99
N GLN A 90 16.13 -5.65 -3.22
CA GLN A 90 16.35 -4.23 -3.53
C GLN A 90 15.39 -3.31 -2.77
N GLY A 91 14.13 -3.74 -2.57
CA GLY A 91 13.15 -3.03 -1.76
C GLY A 91 13.58 -2.96 -0.28
N LEU A 92 13.98 -4.09 0.30
CA LEU A 92 14.48 -4.16 1.67
C LEU A 92 15.66 -3.22 1.91
N ASP A 93 16.63 -3.18 0.99
CA ASP A 93 17.82 -2.33 1.11
C ASP A 93 17.49 -0.83 1.07
N ARG A 94 16.39 -0.45 0.41
CA ARG A 94 15.96 0.94 0.24
C ARG A 94 14.83 1.37 1.17
N LEU A 95 14.31 0.43 1.97
CA LEU A 95 13.10 0.64 2.76
C LEU A 95 13.24 1.85 3.69
N GLN A 96 12.22 2.70 3.65
CA GLN A 96 12.13 3.92 4.44
C GLN A 96 10.74 4.01 5.07
N ILE A 97 10.71 4.48 6.32
CA ILE A 97 9.45 4.84 7.00
C ILE A 97 8.84 6.03 6.27
N MET A 98 7.51 6.04 6.13
CA MET A 98 6.79 7.18 5.56
C MET A 98 7.10 8.46 6.38
N PRO A 99 7.56 9.55 5.75
CA PRO A 99 7.80 10.81 6.43
C PRO A 99 6.56 11.26 7.22
N GLY A 100 6.79 11.72 8.46
CA GLY A 100 5.71 12.17 9.36
C GLY A 100 5.14 11.07 10.27
N LEU A 101 5.53 9.81 10.10
CA LEU A 101 5.23 8.76 11.07
C LEU A 101 6.25 8.75 12.22
N PRO A 102 5.80 8.44 13.46
CA PRO A 102 6.72 8.16 14.55
C PRO A 102 7.58 6.94 14.21
N SER A 103 8.83 6.94 14.67
CA SER A 103 9.80 5.89 14.38
C SER A 103 9.26 4.50 14.74
N LEU A 104 9.10 3.63 13.75
CA LEU A 104 8.84 2.21 13.94
C LEU A 104 10.17 1.45 14.09
N PRO A 105 10.25 0.39 14.93
CA PRO A 105 11.45 -0.43 15.01
C PRO A 105 11.78 -1.06 13.66
N GLN A 106 13.06 -1.02 13.24
CA GLN A 106 13.51 -1.57 11.95
C GLN A 106 13.11 -3.04 11.73
N ASN A 107 13.09 -3.84 12.80
CA ASN A 107 12.69 -5.25 12.76
C ASN A 107 11.20 -5.47 12.44
N TYR A 108 10.35 -4.47 12.69
CA TYR A 108 8.94 -4.51 12.32
C TYR A 108 8.78 -4.34 10.81
N LEU A 109 9.49 -3.37 10.24
CA LEU A 109 9.41 -3.02 8.82
C LEU A 109 9.98 -4.11 7.91
N SER A 110 11.10 -4.73 8.30
CA SER A 110 11.74 -5.79 7.50
C SER A 110 10.90 -7.07 7.39
N ARG A 111 9.95 -7.29 8.32
CA ARG A 111 9.00 -8.41 8.24
C ARG A 111 7.85 -8.14 7.27
N CYS A 112 7.55 -6.87 6.98
CA CYS A 112 6.44 -6.52 6.10
C CYS A 112 6.79 -6.76 4.62
N ILE A 113 8.04 -6.54 4.18
CA ILE A 113 8.45 -6.84 2.79
C ILE A 113 8.58 -8.35 2.51
N ARG A 114 9.00 -9.17 3.50
CA ARG A 114 9.18 -10.63 3.33
C ARG A 114 7.87 -11.43 3.17
N ALA A 115 6.75 -10.75 3.01
CA ALA A 115 5.43 -11.35 2.87
C ALA A 115 4.82 -11.20 1.46
N LEU A 116 5.57 -10.61 0.52
CA LEU A 116 5.36 -10.79 -0.93
C LEU A 116 5.72 -12.24 -1.32
#